data_AF-A0A1I2SHM5-F1
#
_entry.id   AF-A0A1I2SHM5-F1
#
_cell.length_a   1.000
_cell.length_b   1.000
_cell.length_c   1.000
_cell.angle_alpha   90.00
_cell.angle_beta   90.00
_cell.angle_gamma   90.00
#
_symmetry.space_group_name_H-M   'P 1'
#
loop_
_entity.id
_entity.type
_entity.pdbx_description
1 polymer ?
#
loop_
_entity_poly.entity_id
_entity_poly.type
_entity_poly.pdbx_seq_one_letter_code
_entity_poly.pdbx_strand_id
1 'polypeptide(L)'
;MMALAAWQAVCGSANDARRADGPVFRRLHRARDKASGDVWTVGAGLSAQSVTLVYRALLAAAREAGLLGQIPDAEYEHWRANLTAHSTRVGLTQELFAAGEDLAGIMHALRWKSPAQPARYAQALSVEANAAARVVGRL
;
A
#
# COMPACT_ATOMS: atom_id res chain seq x y z
N MET A 1 24.57 4.22 -13.53
CA MET A 1 23.99 3.87 -14.85
C MET A 1 23.94 2.36 -15.14
N MET A 2 24.93 1.55 -14.71
CA MET A 2 24.92 0.09 -14.93
C MET A 2 23.70 -0.67 -14.37
N ALA A 3 23.18 -0.29 -13.20
CA ALA A 3 22.06 -0.98 -12.55
C ALA A 3 20.74 -0.88 -13.34
N LEU A 4 20.48 0.28 -13.96
CA LEU A 4 19.27 0.49 -14.77
C LEU A 4 19.31 -0.35 -16.05
N ALA A 5 20.45 -0.38 -16.74
CA ALA A 5 20.62 -1.19 -17.95
C ALA A 5 20.51 -2.69 -17.65
N ALA A 6 21.11 -3.16 -16.54
CA ALA A 6 20.98 -4.54 -16.08
C ALA A 6 19.54 -4.89 -15.70
N TRP A 7 18.82 -3.98 -15.03
CA TRP A 7 17.40 -4.15 -14.73
C TRP A 7 16.55 -4.21 -15.99
N GLN A 8 16.75 -3.29 -16.95
CA GLN A 8 16.05 -3.29 -18.23
C GLN A 8 16.32 -4.56 -19.04
N ALA A 9 17.54 -5.11 -19.01
CA ALA A 9 17.87 -6.36 -19.67
C ALA A 9 17.13 -7.58 -19.06
N VAL A 10 16.95 -7.61 -17.73
CA VAL A 10 16.25 -8.69 -17.02
C VAL A 10 14.73 -8.55 -17.10
N CYS A 11 14.22 -7.32 -17.11
CA CYS A 11 12.78 -7.02 -17.12
C CYS A 11 12.19 -6.84 -18.54
N GLY A 12 13.03 -6.83 -19.58
CA GLY A 12 12.65 -6.43 -20.93
C GLY A 12 12.65 -4.90 -21.11
N SER A 13 13.04 -4.43 -22.29
CA SER A 13 12.95 -3.01 -22.64
C SER A 13 11.48 -2.58 -22.79
N ALA A 14 11.21 -1.27 -22.87
CA ALA A 14 9.85 -0.75 -23.00
C ALA A 14 9.05 -1.34 -24.20
N ASN A 15 9.74 -1.84 -25.22
CA ASN A 15 9.16 -2.43 -26.43
C ASN A 15 9.23 -3.96 -26.49
N ASP A 16 9.59 -4.64 -25.39
CA ASP A 16 9.72 -6.09 -25.36
C ASP A 16 8.39 -6.77 -24.99
N ALA A 17 7.88 -7.64 -25.86
CA ALA A 17 6.67 -8.43 -25.61
C ALA A 17 6.77 -9.29 -24.34
N ARG A 18 7.98 -9.67 -23.91
CA ARG A 18 8.23 -10.41 -22.65
C ARG A 18 7.91 -9.58 -21.40
N ARG A 19 7.78 -8.25 -21.52
CA ARG A 19 7.30 -7.38 -20.43
C ARG A 19 5.84 -7.64 -20.08
N ALA A 20 5.07 -8.24 -21.01
CA ALA A 20 3.71 -8.72 -20.74
C ALA A 20 3.70 -9.94 -19.79
N ASP A 21 4.78 -10.73 -19.77
CA ASP A 21 4.84 -12.02 -19.07
C ASP A 21 5.82 -12.03 -17.86
N GLY A 22 6.75 -11.07 -17.79
CA GLY A 22 7.74 -10.96 -16.71
C GLY A 22 7.33 -10.01 -15.58
N PRO A 23 7.68 -10.29 -14.30
CA PRO A 23 7.37 -9.38 -13.21
C PRO A 23 8.13 -8.06 -13.40
N VAL A 24 7.40 -7.01 -13.79
CA VAL A 24 7.93 -5.64 -13.99
C VAL A 24 8.52 -5.09 -12.68
N PHE A 25 8.04 -5.56 -11.54
CA PHE A 25 8.57 -5.20 -10.24
C PHE A 25 9.52 -6.28 -9.73
N ARG A 26 10.82 -6.00 -9.68
CA ARG A 26 11.86 -6.87 -9.13
C ARG A 26 12.62 -6.16 -8.01
N ARG A 27 13.11 -6.94 -7.05
CA ARG A 27 13.97 -6.42 -5.98
C ARG A 27 15.35 -6.07 -6.53
N LEU A 28 15.92 -4.95 -6.08
CA LEU A 28 17.32 -4.61 -6.31
C LEU A 28 18.08 -4.79 -5.01
N HIS A 29 19.20 -5.50 -5.07
CA HIS A 29 20.12 -5.68 -3.94
C HIS A 29 21.33 -4.78 -4.14
N ARG A 30 21.67 -4.01 -3.11
CA ARG A 30 22.91 -3.23 -3.07
C ARG A 30 23.91 -3.91 -2.14
N ALA A 31 25.10 -4.18 -2.65
CA ALA A 31 26.27 -4.60 -1.88
C ALA A 31 27.39 -3.59 -2.07
N ARG A 32 28.31 -3.48 -1.11
CA ARG A 32 29.56 -2.75 -1.29
C ARG A 32 30.68 -3.71 -1.68
N ASP A 33 31.44 -3.36 -2.71
CA ASP A 33 32.66 -4.08 -3.05
C ASP A 33 33.81 -3.70 -2.10
N LYS A 34 34.95 -4.40 -2.25
CA LYS A 34 36.16 -4.15 -1.46
C LYS A 34 36.81 -2.79 -1.73
N ALA A 35 36.47 -2.14 -2.84
CA ALA A 35 36.96 -0.83 -3.25
C ALA A 35 35.98 0.31 -2.90
N SER A 36 34.95 0.04 -2.07
CA SER A 36 33.90 0.98 -1.67
C SER A 36 32.92 1.39 -2.78
N GLY A 37 32.92 0.69 -3.92
CA GLY A 37 31.92 0.83 -4.97
C GLY A 37 30.60 0.13 -4.64
N ASP A 38 29.48 0.77 -4.99
CA ASP A 38 28.16 0.16 -4.90
C ASP A 38 27.94 -0.82 -6.07
N VAL A 39 27.73 -2.10 -5.75
CA VAL A 39 27.35 -3.15 -6.70
C VAL A 39 25.87 -3.46 -6.55
N TRP A 40 25.14 -3.40 -7.66
CA TRP A 40 23.71 -3.66 -7.70
C TRP A 40 23.40 -4.95 -8.44
N THR A 41 22.58 -5.82 -7.84
CA THR A 41 22.10 -7.06 -8.49
C THR A 41 20.57 -7.12 -8.51
N VAL A 42 20.03 -7.74 -9.56
CA VAL A 42 18.58 -7.89 -9.75
C VAL A 42 18.13 -9.21 -9.14
N GLY A 43 17.18 -9.15 -8.20
CA GLY A 43 16.62 -10.30 -7.52
C GLY A 43 15.36 -10.85 -8.20
N ALA A 44 14.62 -11.67 -7.44
CA ALA A 44 13.34 -12.23 -7.87
C ALA A 44 12.27 -11.15 -8.11
N GLY A 45 11.22 -11.54 -8.82
CA GLY A 45 9.98 -10.76 -8.93
C GLY A 45 9.38 -10.48 -7.55
N LEU A 46 8.76 -9.31 -7.39
CA LEU A 46 7.99 -9.01 -6.20
C LEU A 46 6.83 -10.00 -6.08
N SER A 47 6.69 -10.60 -4.90
CA SER A 47 5.50 -11.33 -4.52
C SER A 47 4.43 -10.39 -3.97
N ALA A 48 3.19 -10.86 -3.85
CA ALA A 48 2.13 -10.12 -3.16
C ALA A 48 2.54 -9.73 -1.72
N GLN A 49 3.26 -10.61 -1.00
CA GLN A 49 3.78 -10.30 0.33
C GLN A 49 4.83 -9.18 0.32
N SER A 50 5.56 -9.02 -0.79
CA SER A 50 6.58 -7.96 -0.91
C SER A 50 5.96 -6.57 -0.91
N VAL A 51 4.71 -6.41 -1.35
CA VAL A 51 4.00 -5.12 -1.32
C VAL A 51 3.80 -4.62 0.10
N THR A 52 3.48 -5.51 1.04
CA THR A 52 3.39 -5.17 2.47
C THR A 52 4.70 -4.59 3.00
N LEU A 53 5.85 -5.13 2.59
CA LEU A 53 7.16 -4.63 3.01
C LEU A 53 7.44 -3.23 2.46
N VAL A 54 7.00 -2.94 1.22
CA VAL A 54 7.09 -1.60 0.64
C VAL A 54 6.29 -0.59 1.48
N TYR A 55 5.05 -0.91 1.85
CA TYR A 55 4.25 -0.01 2.70
C TYR A 55 4.85 0.20 4.09
N ARG A 56 5.46 -0.83 4.70
CA ARG A 56 6.16 -0.67 5.98
C ARG A 56 7.42 0.18 5.86
N ALA A 57 8.13 0.11 4.74
CA ALA A 57 9.27 0.98 4.46
C ALA A 57 8.82 2.44 4.27
N LEU A 58 7.70 2.67 3.57
CA LEU A 58 7.11 4.00 3.44
C LEU A 58 6.65 4.55 4.80
N LEU A 59 6.04 3.73 5.64
CA LEU A 59 5.66 4.12 7.00
C LEU A 59 6.88 4.52 7.84
N ALA A 60 7.98 3.77 7.74
CA ALA A 60 9.23 4.12 8.43
C ALA A 60 9.83 5.43 7.94
N ALA A 61 9.89 5.64 6.62
CA ALA A 61 10.35 6.90 6.04
C ALA A 61 9.48 8.09 6.47
N ALA A 62 8.15 7.90 6.53
CA ALA A 62 7.23 8.94 7.00
C ALA A 62 7.47 9.29 8.48
N ARG A 63 7.79 8.29 9.31
CA ARG A 63 8.16 8.51 10.71
C ARG A 63 9.46 9.28 10.85
N GLU A 64 10.51 8.89 10.12
CA GLU A 64 11.80 9.59 10.12
C GLU A 64 11.65 11.05 9.65
N ALA A 65 10.75 11.30 8.70
CA ALA A 65 10.42 12.63 8.21
C ALA A 65 9.49 13.43 9.14
N GLY A 66 9.01 12.86 10.25
CA GLY A 66 8.10 13.53 11.19
C GLY A 66 6.68 13.77 10.68
N LEU A 67 6.23 13.03 9.65
CA LEU A 67 4.93 13.24 8.99
C LEU A 67 3.75 12.60 9.74
N LEU A 68 4.01 11.79 10.76
CA LEU A 68 2.99 11.03 11.49
C LEU A 68 2.51 11.71 12.78
N GLY A 69 3.00 12.92 13.07
CA GLY A 69 2.75 13.58 14.35
C GLY A 69 3.44 12.87 15.53
N GLN A 70 2.94 13.12 16.75
CA GLN A 70 3.47 12.50 17.97
C GLN A 70 2.77 11.17 18.25
N ILE A 71 3.34 10.08 17.72
CA ILE A 71 2.88 8.71 18.02
C ILE A 71 3.89 8.04 18.94
N PRO A 72 3.47 7.48 20.10
CA PRO A 72 4.35 6.70 20.96
C PRO A 72 4.98 5.51 20.25
N ASP A 73 6.21 5.16 20.62
CA ASP A 73 6.99 4.09 19.97
C ASP A 73 6.24 2.75 19.91
N ALA A 74 5.61 2.38 21.02
CA ALA A 74 4.85 1.14 21.14
C ALA A 74 3.65 1.08 20.18
N GLU A 75 2.96 2.21 19.99
CA GLU A 75 1.81 2.30 19.11
C GLU A 75 2.22 2.26 17.64
N TYR A 76 3.30 2.95 17.28
CA TYR A 76 3.86 2.86 15.95
C TYR A 76 4.30 1.42 15.59
N GLU A 77 5.00 0.72 16.50
CA GLU A 77 5.40 -0.66 16.22
C GLU A 77 4.20 -1.59 16.10
N HIS A 78 3.15 -1.36 16.90
CA HIS A 78 1.89 -2.07 16.74
C HIS A 78 1.26 -1.83 15.36
N TRP A 79 1.16 -0.58 14.89
CA TRP A 79 0.61 -0.25 13.58
C TRP A 79 1.46 -0.84 12.45
N ARG A 80 2.78 -0.65 12.54
CA ARG A 80 3.74 -1.20 11.57
C ARG A 80 3.64 -2.72 11.49
N ALA A 81 3.48 -3.41 12.62
CA ALA A 81 3.32 -4.87 12.68
C ALA A 81 2.02 -5.37 12.02
N ASN A 82 0.95 -4.58 12.08
CA ASN A 82 -0.36 -4.93 11.53
C ASN A 82 -0.62 -4.39 10.12
N LEU A 83 0.24 -3.50 9.60
CA LEU A 83 0.10 -2.93 8.27
C LEU A 83 0.30 -4.01 7.19
N THR A 84 -0.66 -4.10 6.27
CA THR A 84 -0.64 -5.01 5.13
C THR A 84 -1.00 -4.30 3.83
N ALA A 85 -0.75 -4.95 2.69
CA ALA A 85 -1.24 -4.45 1.40
C ALA A 85 -2.77 -4.32 1.33
N HIS A 86 -3.54 -5.06 2.15
CA HIS A 86 -5.00 -4.93 2.19
C HIS A 86 -5.44 -3.63 2.87
N SER A 87 -4.63 -3.09 3.79
CA SER A 87 -4.94 -1.87 4.54
C SER A 87 -5.22 -0.67 3.62
N THR A 88 -4.51 -0.55 2.49
CA THR A 88 -4.73 0.55 1.53
C THR A 88 -6.08 0.42 0.80
N ARG A 89 -6.52 -0.80 0.50
CA ARG A 89 -7.85 -1.04 -0.08
C ARG A 89 -8.97 -0.72 0.92
N VAL A 90 -8.76 -1.01 2.20
CA VAL A 90 -9.69 -0.63 3.28
C VAL A 90 -9.76 0.89 3.42
N GLY A 91 -8.61 1.56 3.50
CA GLY A 91 -8.53 3.03 3.58
C GLY A 91 -9.21 3.72 2.39
N LEU A 92 -8.94 3.28 1.16
CA LEU A 92 -9.61 3.83 -0.02
C LEU A 92 -11.13 3.58 -0.01
N THR A 93 -11.58 2.41 0.46
CA THR A 93 -13.01 2.13 0.64
C THR A 93 -13.64 3.14 1.60
N GLN A 94 -12.95 3.42 2.71
CA GLN A 94 -13.36 4.38 3.72
C GLN A 94 -13.40 5.82 3.18
N GLU A 95 -12.38 6.24 2.44
CA GLU A 95 -12.32 7.56 1.80
C GLU A 95 -13.45 7.77 0.78
N LEU A 96 -13.76 6.75 -0.04
CA LEU A 96 -14.87 6.84 -1.00
C LEU A 96 -16.22 6.98 -0.30
N PHE A 97 -16.46 6.22 0.79
CA PHE A 97 -17.66 6.42 1.60
C PHE A 97 -17.72 7.82 2.23
N ALA A 98 -16.60 8.33 2.73
CA ALA A 98 -16.53 9.68 3.29
C ALA A 98 -16.77 10.77 2.23
N ALA A 99 -16.38 10.52 0.98
CA ALA A 99 -16.66 11.38 -0.17
C ALA A 99 -18.14 11.30 -0.64
N GLY A 100 -18.94 10.40 -0.09
CA GLY A 100 -20.36 10.25 -0.41
C GLY A 100 -20.64 9.29 -1.58
N GLU A 101 -19.65 8.53 -2.03
CA GLU A 101 -19.84 7.54 -3.09
C GLU A 101 -20.77 6.41 -2.63
N ASP A 102 -21.57 5.90 -3.57
CA ASP A 102 -22.52 4.84 -3.29
C ASP A 102 -21.85 3.45 -3.23
N LEU A 103 -22.47 2.53 -2.49
CA LEU A 103 -21.93 1.19 -2.28
C LEU A 103 -21.72 0.41 -3.59
N ALA A 104 -22.61 0.53 -4.57
CA ALA A 104 -22.47 -0.20 -5.84
C ALA A 104 -21.31 0.36 -6.67
N GLY A 105 -21.15 1.69 -6.71
CA GLY A 105 -19.99 2.36 -7.31
C GLY A 105 -18.67 1.90 -6.68
N ILE A 106 -18.59 1.90 -5.35
CA ILE A 106 -17.43 1.42 -4.60
C ILE A 106 -17.14 -0.06 -4.88
N MET A 107 -18.18 -0.90 -4.91
CA MET A 107 -18.02 -2.33 -5.21
C MET A 107 -17.48 -2.55 -6.62
N HIS A 108 -17.95 -1.78 -7.59
CA HIS A 108 -17.49 -1.85 -8.97
C HIS A 108 -16.03 -1.41 -9.10
N ALA A 109 -15.70 -0.23 -8.58
CA ALA A 109 -14.36 0.35 -8.65
C ALA A 109 -13.31 -0.51 -7.95
N LEU A 110 -13.62 -0.99 -6.74
CA LEU A 110 -12.69 -1.77 -5.93
C LEU A 110 -12.86 -3.28 -6.05
N ARG A 111 -13.74 -3.76 -6.94
CA ARG A 111 -13.98 -5.19 -7.21
C ARG A 111 -14.34 -5.99 -5.95
N TRP A 112 -15.18 -5.42 -5.10
CA TRP A 112 -15.76 -6.15 -3.98
C TRP A 112 -16.86 -7.09 -4.49
N LYS A 113 -16.73 -8.39 -4.22
CA LYS A 113 -17.72 -9.41 -4.65
C LYS A 113 -18.98 -9.43 -3.80
N SER A 114 -18.90 -8.93 -2.56
CA SER A 114 -20.00 -8.92 -1.60
C SER A 114 -20.10 -7.53 -0.97
N PRO A 115 -21.33 -7.01 -0.76
CA PRO A 115 -21.54 -5.72 -0.12
C PRO A 115 -21.15 -5.71 1.36
N ALA A 116 -21.11 -6.89 2.02
CA ALA A 116 -20.92 -6.99 3.46
C ALA A 116 -19.55 -6.46 3.93
N GLN A 117 -18.48 -6.73 3.16
CA GLN A 117 -17.12 -6.30 3.51
C GLN A 117 -16.93 -4.77 3.42
N PRO A 118 -17.20 -4.10 2.29
CA PRO A 118 -17.09 -2.65 2.22
C PRO A 118 -18.04 -1.94 3.21
N ALA A 119 -19.27 -2.43 3.40
CA ALA A 119 -20.19 -1.85 4.37
C ALA A 119 -19.65 -1.91 5.82
N ARG A 120 -18.96 -2.99 6.21
CA ARG A 120 -18.30 -3.08 7.52
C ARG A 120 -17.21 -2.01 7.71
N TYR A 121 -16.44 -1.71 6.67
CA TYR A 121 -15.41 -0.66 6.75
C TYR A 121 -16.01 0.74 6.87
N ALA A 122 -17.17 0.98 6.26
CA ALA A 122 -17.96 2.20 6.46
C ALA A 122 -18.51 2.31 7.89
N GLN A 123 -18.96 1.20 8.48
CA GLN A 123 -19.47 1.19 9.86
C GLN A 123 -18.43 1.68 10.87
N ALA A 124 -17.16 1.31 10.69
CA ALA A 124 -16.06 1.77 11.54
C ALA A 124 -15.85 3.29 11.51
N LEU A 125 -16.11 3.94 10.36
CA LEU A 125 -16.12 5.40 10.23
C LEU A 125 -17.36 6.02 10.88
N SER A 126 -18.49 5.33 10.79
CA SER A 126 -19.78 5.84 11.27
C SER A 126 -19.93 5.83 12.79
N VAL A 127 -19.01 5.27 13.57
CA VAL A 127 -19.10 5.36 15.04
C VAL A 127 -19.06 6.82 15.50
N GLU A 128 -18.47 7.73 14.70
CA GLU A 128 -18.52 9.18 14.92
C GLU A 128 -19.75 9.86 14.27
N ALA A 129 -20.50 9.21 13.37
CA ALA A 129 -21.55 9.85 12.55
C ALA A 129 -22.72 8.94 12.13
N ASN A 130 -23.13 7.96 12.94
CA ASN A 130 -24.17 7.01 12.52
C ASN A 130 -25.55 7.70 12.36
N ALA A 131 -26.42 7.11 11.53
CA ALA A 131 -27.73 7.70 11.21
C ALA A 131 -28.60 7.91 12.47
N ALA A 132 -28.50 7.01 13.46
CA ALA A 132 -29.17 7.18 14.74
C ALA A 132 -28.59 8.35 15.55
N ALA A 133 -27.28 8.56 15.55
CA ALA A 133 -26.60 9.68 16.21
C ALA A 133 -26.96 11.02 15.56
N ARG A 134 -27.17 11.06 14.24
CA ARG A 134 -27.71 12.25 13.55
C ARG A 134 -29.17 12.54 13.88
N VAL A 135 -29.98 11.52 14.15
CA VAL A 135 -31.38 11.69 14.59
C VAL A 135 -31.41 12.13 16.06
N VAL A 136 -30.62 11.49 16.93
CA VAL A 136 -30.50 11.85 18.35
C VAL A 136 -29.92 13.25 18.53
N GLY A 137 -28.92 13.66 17.75
CA GLY A 137 -28.38 15.03 17.80
C GLY A 137 -29.34 16.11 17.25
N ARG A 138 -30.50 15.72 16.70
CA ARG A 138 -31.57 16.64 16.27
C ARG A 138 -32.79 16.63 17.21
N LEU A 139 -32.79 15.75 18.22
CA LEU A 139 -33.75 15.73 19.31
C LEU A 139 -33.23 16.58 20.47
#